data_AF-A0A150RQN9-F1
#
_entry.id   AF-A0A150RQN9-F1
#
_cell.length_a   1.000
_cell.length_b   1.000
_cell.length_c   1.000
_cell.angle_alpha   90.00
_cell.angle_beta   90.00
_cell.angle_gamma   90.00
#
_symmetry.space_group_name_H-M   'P 1'
#
loop_
_entity.id
_entity.type
_entity.pdbx_description
1 polymer ?
#
loop_
_entity_poly.entity_id
_entity_poly.type
_entity_poly.pdbx_seq_one_letter_code
_entity_poly.pdbx_strand_id
1 'polypeptide(L)' 'MATDRSPSGGVGPTRAQASSLGPGELAVTGPSPRAAVITSLASTLSCAVALGDEVAARVVHEAIGRLLGLPMAPER' A
#
# COMPACT_ATOMS: atom_id res chain seq x y z
N MET A 1 -1.51 -14.55 -58.27
CA MET A 1 -2.41 -14.13 -57.18
C MET A 1 -1.96 -14.84 -55.90
N ALA A 2 -1.38 -14.08 -54.96
CA ALA A 2 -0.85 -14.58 -53.70
C ALA A 2 -1.73 -14.06 -52.56
N THR A 3 -2.05 -14.92 -51.59
CA THR A 3 -2.46 -14.48 -50.25
C THR A 3 -1.75 -15.33 -49.23
N ASP A 4 -0.60 -14.81 -48.82
CA ASP A 4 -0.03 -14.93 -47.48
C ASP A 4 -1.07 -14.45 -46.47
N ARG A 5 -1.39 -15.28 -45.47
CA ARG A 5 -2.13 -14.85 -44.28
C ARG A 5 -1.27 -15.10 -43.06
N SER A 6 -0.34 -14.17 -42.82
CA SER A 6 0.29 -13.98 -41.52
C SER A 6 -0.77 -13.61 -40.46
N PRO A 7 -0.82 -14.27 -39.27
CA PRO A 7 -1.64 -13.77 -38.17
C PRO A 7 -0.99 -12.52 -37.56
N SER A 8 -1.79 -11.46 -37.47
CA SER A 8 -1.45 -10.17 -36.89
C SER A 8 -1.01 -10.33 -35.44
N GLY A 9 0.20 -9.88 -35.12
CA GLY A 9 0.75 -9.85 -33.78
C GLY A 9 -0.16 -9.07 -32.83
N GLY A 10 -0.86 -9.80 -31.96
CA GLY A 10 -1.61 -9.21 -30.86
C GLY A 10 -0.63 -8.66 -29.83
N VAL A 11 -0.49 -7.33 -29.78
CA VAL A 11 0.04 -6.67 -28.58
C VAL A 11 -1.01 -6.89 -27.49
N GLY A 12 -0.82 -7.95 -26.70
CA GLY A 12 -1.49 -8.06 -25.41
C GLY A 12 -1.13 -6.85 -24.55
N PRO A 13 -2.02 -6.38 -23.66
CA PRO A 13 -1.77 -5.18 -22.88
C PRO A 13 -0.46 -5.36 -22.12
N THR A 14 0.50 -4.46 -22.37
CA THR A 14 1.70 -4.35 -21.56
C THR A 14 1.25 -4.20 -20.12
N ARG A 15 1.37 -5.28 -19.33
CA ARG A 15 1.25 -5.19 -17.87
C ARG A 15 2.27 -4.15 -17.47
N ALA A 16 1.81 -2.99 -17.02
CA ALA A 16 2.66 -1.98 -16.42
C ALA A 16 3.46 -2.72 -15.33
N GLN A 17 4.76 -2.90 -15.58
CA GLN A 17 5.64 -3.43 -14.56
C GLN A 17 5.56 -2.43 -13.42
N ALA A 18 4.98 -2.86 -12.30
CA ALA A 18 5.24 -2.20 -11.04
C ALA A 18 6.74 -2.15 -10.91
N SER A 19 7.28 -0.95 -10.78
CA SER A 19 8.70 -0.69 -10.64
C SER A 19 9.29 -1.72 -9.69
N SER A 20 10.07 -2.67 -10.21
CA SER A 20 10.90 -3.52 -9.36
C SER A 20 11.96 -2.59 -8.78
N LEU A 21 11.64 -1.93 -7.67
CA LEU A 21 12.66 -1.44 -6.76
C LEU A 21 13.43 -2.68 -6.34
N GLY A 22 14.65 -2.83 -6.86
CA GLY A 22 15.56 -3.90 -6.48
C GLY A 22 15.75 -3.88 -4.97
N PRO A 23 15.66 -5.03 -4.26
CA PRO A 23 15.86 -5.11 -2.81
C PRO A 23 17.25 -4.63 -2.31
N GLY A 24 18.16 -4.26 -3.20
CA GLY A 24 19.59 -4.04 -2.91
C GLY A 24 20.10 -2.61 -2.99
N GLU A 25 19.27 -1.59 -3.28
CA GLU A 25 19.76 -0.20 -3.44
C GLU A 25 19.31 0.76 -2.32
N LEU A 26 18.45 0.28 -1.42
CA LEU A 26 18.26 0.90 -0.11
C LEU A 26 19.18 0.13 0.83
N ALA A 27 20.17 0.80 1.44
CA ALA A 27 20.86 0.21 2.58
C ALA A 27 19.78 -0.35 3.52
N VAL A 28 19.74 -1.67 3.74
CA VAL A 28 18.72 -2.32 4.57
C VAL A 28 19.03 -1.99 6.03
N THR A 29 18.86 -0.73 6.38
CA THR A 29 18.65 -0.32 7.76
C THR A 29 17.25 -0.81 8.08
N GLY A 30 17.14 -1.68 9.09
CA GLY A 30 15.83 -2.13 9.57
C GLY A 30 14.89 -0.95 9.81
N PRO A 31 13.57 -1.18 9.78
CA PRO A 31 12.61 -0.11 10.03
C PRO A 31 12.93 0.58 11.35
N SER A 32 12.86 1.91 11.37
CA SER A 32 12.96 2.63 12.63
C SER A 32 11.90 2.12 13.60
N PRO A 33 12.11 2.23 14.93
CA PRO A 33 11.10 1.82 15.91
C PRO A 33 9.73 2.44 15.62
N ARG A 34 9.68 3.71 15.20
CA ARG A 34 8.44 4.40 14.79
C ARG A 34 7.80 3.75 13.56
N ALA A 35 8.58 3.37 12.56
CA ALA A 35 8.07 2.68 11.37
C ALA A 35 7.51 1.28 11.70
N ALA A 36 8.14 0.54 12.61
CA ALA A 36 7.65 -0.74 13.08
C ALA A 36 6.30 -0.61 13.80
N VAL A 37 6.15 0.40 14.67
CA VAL A 37 4.86 0.70 15.35
C VAL A 37 3.78 1.08 14.35
N ILE A 38 4.08 1.94 13.37
CA ILE A 38 3.11 2.33 12.32
C ILE A 38 2.66 1.11 11.51
N THR A 39 3.58 0.22 11.16
CA THR A 39 3.27 -1.02 10.41
C THR A 39 2.34 -1.93 11.21
N SER A 40 2.62 -2.11 12.50
CA SER A 40 1.76 -2.88 13.41
C SER A 40 0.35 -2.27 13.50
N LEU A 41 0.24 -0.96 13.69
CA LEU A 41 -1.04 -0.25 13.71
C LEU A 41 -1.80 -0.34 12.39
N ALA A 42 -1.11 -0.28 11.24
CA ALA A 42 -1.75 -0.44 9.93
C ALA A 42 -2.36 -1.84 9.74
N SER A 43 -1.70 -2.88 10.25
CA SER A 43 -2.25 -4.24 10.27
C SER A 43 -3.50 -4.32 11.15
N THR A 44 -3.45 -3.74 12.36
CA THR A 44 -4.60 -3.68 13.27
C THR A 44 -5.78 -2.92 12.65
N LEU A 45 -5.52 -1.79 12.00
CA LEU A 45 -6.54 -1.01 11.31
C LEU A 45 -7.22 -1.82 10.20
N SER A 46 -6.45 -2.56 9.41
CA SER A 46 -6.98 -3.41 8.35
C SER A 46 -7.92 -4.48 8.91
N CYS A 47 -7.56 -5.12 10.02
CA CYS A 47 -8.44 -6.07 10.70
C CYS A 47 -9.71 -5.43 11.26
N ALA A 48 -9.58 -4.27 11.94
CA ALA A 48 -10.73 -3.56 12.50
C ALA A 48 -11.74 -3.19 11.42
N VAL A 49 -11.26 -2.68 10.27
CA VAL A 49 -12.11 -2.36 9.11
C VAL A 49 -12.76 -3.62 8.54
N ALA A 50 -12.01 -4.71 8.38
CA ALA A 50 -12.55 -5.96 7.86
C ALA A 50 -13.64 -6.58 8.76
N LEU A 51 -13.56 -6.35 10.07
CA LEU A 51 -14.53 -6.82 11.06
C LEU A 51 -15.70 -5.84 11.28
N GLY A 52 -15.64 -4.64 10.71
CA GLY A 52 -16.64 -3.59 10.94
C GLY A 52 -16.56 -2.94 12.33
N ASP A 53 -15.41 -3.03 13.01
CA ASP A 53 -15.19 -2.37 14.29
C ASP A 53 -14.79 -0.91 14.07
N GLU A 54 -15.81 -0.06 13.93
CA GLU A 54 -15.65 1.38 13.65
C GLU A 54 -14.92 2.13 14.76
N VAL A 55 -15.14 1.73 16.03
CA VAL A 55 -14.50 2.37 17.18
C VAL A 55 -13.02 2.06 17.19
N ALA A 56 -12.64 0.79 17.03
CA ALA A 56 -11.23 0.39 16.94
C ALA A 56 -10.55 1.02 15.72
N ALA A 57 -11.22 1.04 14.56
CA ALA A 57 -10.68 1.64 13.36
C ALA A 57 -10.39 3.14 13.55
N ARG A 58 -11.32 3.88 14.17
CA ARG A 58 -11.13 5.31 14.48
C ARG A 58 -9.96 5.53 15.43
N VAL A 59 -9.90 4.79 16.54
CA VAL A 59 -8.83 4.94 17.55
C VAL A 59 -7.45 4.66 16.93
N VAL A 60 -7.33 3.61 16.12
CA VAL A 60 -6.06 3.25 15.47
C VAL A 60 -5.68 4.30 14.41
N HIS A 61 -6.64 4.80 13.63
CA HIS A 61 -6.40 5.88 12.67
C HIS A 61 -5.89 7.16 13.35
N GLU A 62 -6.50 7.56 14.47
CA GLU A 62 -6.04 8.70 15.27
C GLU A 62 -4.65 8.49 15.86
N ALA A 63 -4.35 7.29 16.36
CA ALA A 63 -3.03 6.96 16.88
C ALA A 63 -1.95 7.08 15.80
N ILE A 64 -2.23 6.62 14.57
CA ILE A 64 -1.35 6.81 13.42
C ILE A 64 -1.19 8.31 13.11
N GLY A 65 -2.29 9.08 13.07
CA GLY A 65 -2.25 10.53 12.84
C GLY A 65 -1.38 11.27 13.86
N ARG A 66 -1.52 10.97 15.15
CA ARG A 66 -0.69 11.54 16.23
C ARG A 66 0.77 11.13 16.08
N LEU A 67 1.03 9.86 15.76
CA LEU A 67 2.38 9.38 15.48
C LEU A 67 2.98 10.03 14.24
N LEU A 68 2.19 10.54 13.29
CA LEU A 68 2.66 11.29 12.13
C LEU A 68 2.76 12.80 12.38
N GLY A 69 2.23 13.30 13.50
CA GLY A 69 2.17 14.73 13.81
C GLY A 69 1.06 15.47 13.06
N LEU A 70 0.03 14.75 12.60
CA LEU A 70 -1.10 15.36 11.91
C LEU A 70 -2.06 16.01 12.92
N PRO A 71 -2.61 17.20 12.60
CA PRO A 71 -3.61 17.82 13.45
C PRO A 71 -4.85 16.93 13.52
N MET A 72 -5.36 16.74 14.74
CA MET A 72 -6.61 15.99 14.96
C MET A 72 -7.77 16.84 14.43
N ALA A 73 -8.58 16.27 13.53
CA ALA A 73 -9.79 16.94 13.06
C ALA A 73 -10.73 17.18 14.27
N PRO A 74 -11.35 18.37 14.40
CA PRO A 74 -12.29 18.63 15.47
C PRO A 74 -13.49 17.68 15.39
N GLU A 75 -13.88 17.11 16.53
CA GLU A 75 -15.10 16.31 16.66
C GLU A 75 -16.30 17.20 16.31
N ARG A 76 -17.17 16.71 15.41
CA ARG A 76 -18.42 17.37 15.00
C ARG A 76 -19.60 16.67 15.63
#